data_AF-A0A0H1AGI7-F1
#
_entry.id   AF-A0A0H1AGI7-F1
#
_cell.length_a   1.000
_cell.length_b   1.000
_cell.length_c   1.000
_cell.angle_alpha   90.00
_cell.angle_beta   90.00
_cell.angle_gamma   90.00
#
_symmetry.space_group_name_H-M   'P 1'
#
loop_
_entity.id
_entity.type
_entity.pdbx_description
1 polymer ?
#
loop_
_entity_poly.entity_id
_entity_poly.type
_entity_poly.pdbx_seq_one_letter_code
_entity_poly.pdbx_strand_id
1 'polypeptide(L)'
;MRYPIAIEPGDDGTAFGVVVPDLPGCFSAGDTIDEAMTNAEEAIHHWIEVAIDQGMEIPAPSTVARWANEDDYAGWTFGFVKVDPAALDDRIERVNISIPRRVLHRLDERARAAGESRSGYIARMALGAS
;
A
#
# COMPACT_ATOMS: atom_id res chain seq x y z
N MET A 1 -1.60 7.24 -8.71
CA MET A 1 -0.70 6.49 -9.59
C MET A 1 -1.37 5.19 -10.05
N ARG A 2 -0.89 4.57 -11.13
CA ARG A 2 -1.40 3.27 -11.62
C ARG A 2 -0.22 2.36 -11.87
N TYR A 3 0.02 1.40 -10.99
CA TYR A 3 1.11 0.44 -11.16
C TYR A 3 0.66 -0.69 -12.09
N PRO A 4 1.48 -1.06 -13.10
CA PRO A 4 1.24 -2.24 -13.90
C PRO A 4 1.40 -3.47 -13.01
N ILE A 5 0.53 -4.46 -13.21
CA ILE A 5 0.64 -5.77 -12.60
C ILE A 5 0.70 -6.84 -13.69
N ALA A 6 1.47 -7.88 -13.44
CA ALA A 6 1.52 -9.08 -14.26
C ALA A 6 0.86 -10.22 -13.48
N ILE A 7 -0.13 -10.85 -14.10
CA ILE A 7 -0.98 -11.88 -13.49
C ILE A 7 -0.62 -13.22 -14.11
N GLU A 8 -0.07 -14.09 -13.29
CA GLU A 8 0.17 -15.48 -13.61
C GLU A 8 -1.17 -16.23 -13.56
N PRO A 9 -1.58 -16.92 -14.64
CA PRO A 9 -2.82 -17.68 -14.64
C PRO A 9 -2.73 -18.84 -13.63
N GLY A 10 -3.72 -18.93 -12.75
CA GLY A 10 -3.94 -20.10 -11.92
C GLY A 10 -4.75 -21.19 -12.63
N ASP A 11 -4.80 -22.38 -12.03
CA ASP A 11 -5.60 -23.53 -12.44
C ASP A 11 -6.16 -24.29 -11.22
N ASP A 12 -6.81 -25.45 -11.44
CA ASP A 12 -7.42 -26.25 -10.36
C ASP A 12 -6.44 -26.70 -9.25
N GLY A 13 -5.12 -26.60 -9.48
CA GLY A 13 -4.08 -26.94 -8.50
C GLY A 13 -3.14 -25.79 -8.14
N THR A 14 -3.31 -24.61 -8.73
CA THR A 14 -2.42 -23.46 -8.57
C THR A 14 -3.20 -22.15 -8.46
N ALA A 15 -2.89 -21.35 -7.43
CA ALA A 15 -3.48 -20.03 -7.26
C ALA A 15 -3.05 -19.07 -8.38
N PHE A 16 -3.86 -18.03 -8.63
CA PHE A 16 -3.43 -16.90 -9.46
C PHE A 16 -2.32 -16.16 -8.74
N GLY A 17 -1.19 -15.97 -9.41
CA GLY A 17 -0.09 -15.14 -8.93
C GLY A 17 -0.20 -13.72 -9.47
N VAL A 18 0.20 -12.73 -8.68
CA VAL A 18 0.32 -11.34 -9.15
C VAL A 18 1.68 -10.80 -8.76
N VAL A 19 2.37 -10.20 -9.72
CA VAL A 19 3.63 -9.50 -9.53
C VAL A 19 3.46 -8.05 -9.93
N VAL A 20 4.13 -7.14 -9.23
CA VAL A 20 4.15 -5.71 -9.55
C VAL A 20 5.56 -5.36 -10.02
N PRO A 21 5.85 -5.37 -11.33
CA PRO A 21 7.23 -5.31 -11.83
C PRO A 21 8.00 -4.05 -11.43
N ASP A 22 7.29 -2.93 -11.26
CA ASP A 22 7.87 -1.66 -10.84
C ASP A 22 8.21 -1.61 -9.34
N LEU A 23 7.69 -2.54 -8.53
CA LEU A 23 7.91 -2.64 -7.10
C LEU A 23 8.61 -3.98 -6.80
N PRO A 24 9.95 -4.03 -6.87
CA PRO A 24 10.69 -5.29 -6.73
C PRO A 24 10.37 -6.02 -5.43
N GLY A 25 10.04 -7.31 -5.55
CA GLY A 25 9.64 -8.14 -4.41
C GLY A 25 8.19 -7.96 -3.96
N CYS A 26 7.39 -7.13 -4.62
CA CYS A 26 5.94 -7.03 -4.38
C CYS A 26 5.20 -8.10 -5.20
N PHE A 27 4.67 -9.11 -4.51
CA PHE A 27 3.86 -10.16 -5.09
C PHE A 27 2.69 -10.50 -4.16
N SER A 28 1.62 -11.04 -4.76
CA SER A 28 0.48 -11.59 -4.05
C SER A 28 -0.05 -12.81 -4.80
N ALA A 29 -1.01 -13.51 -4.20
CA ALA A 29 -1.71 -14.60 -4.86
C ALA A 29 -3.13 -14.72 -4.33
N GLY A 30 -4.01 -15.43 -5.05
CA GLY A 30 -5.35 -15.76 -4.60
C GLY A 30 -5.92 -16.95 -5.38
N ASP A 31 -6.84 -17.69 -4.77
CA ASP A 31 -7.47 -18.87 -5.41
C ASP A 31 -8.40 -18.45 -6.55
N THR A 32 -8.85 -17.19 -6.53
CA THR A 32 -9.61 -16.56 -7.60
C THR A 32 -8.90 -15.31 -8.10
N ILE A 33 -9.21 -14.91 -9.34
CA ILE A 33 -8.70 -13.66 -9.91
C ILE A 33 -9.07 -12.44 -9.05
N ASP A 34 -10.29 -12.38 -8.52
CA ASP A 34 -10.77 -11.26 -7.69
C ASP A 34 -10.02 -11.19 -6.36
N GLU A 35 -9.75 -12.34 -5.74
CA GLU A 35 -8.94 -12.44 -4.53
C GLU A 35 -7.49 -12.01 -4.81
N ALA A 36 -6.87 -12.51 -5.88
CA ALA A 36 -5.51 -12.18 -6.25
C ALA A 36 -5.35 -10.67 -6.51
N MET A 37 -6.33 -10.05 -7.16
CA MET A 37 -6.39 -8.60 -7.39
C MET A 37 -6.55 -7.81 -6.08
N THR A 38 -7.40 -8.26 -5.17
CA THR A 38 -7.58 -7.64 -3.85
C THR A 38 -6.27 -7.71 -3.05
N ASN A 39 -5.66 -8.89 -3.00
CA ASN A 39 -4.40 -9.10 -2.32
C ASN A 39 -3.24 -8.31 -2.96
N ALA A 40 -3.28 -8.08 -4.27
CA ALA A 40 -2.30 -7.24 -4.96
C ALA A 40 -2.42 -5.76 -4.55
N GLU A 41 -3.63 -5.25 -4.36
CA GLU A 41 -3.85 -3.89 -3.84
C GLU A 41 -3.26 -3.72 -2.44
N GLU A 42 -3.54 -4.66 -1.54
CA GLU A 42 -2.97 -4.67 -0.19
C GLU A 42 -1.44 -4.80 -0.20
N ALA A 43 -0.90 -5.71 -1.03
CA ALA A 43 0.55 -5.91 -1.15
C ALA A 43 1.26 -4.64 -1.63
N ILE A 44 0.68 -3.92 -2.60
CA ILE A 44 1.24 -2.64 -3.08
C ILE A 44 1.21 -1.59 -1.97
N HIS A 45 0.12 -1.48 -1.23
CA HIS A 45 0.04 -0.53 -0.10
C HIS A 45 1.10 -0.84 0.95
N HIS A 46 1.22 -2.09 1.39
CA HIS A 46 2.21 -2.50 2.37
C HIS A 46 3.65 -2.32 1.88
N TRP A 47 3.94 -2.64 0.61
CA TRP A 47 5.27 -2.40 0.05
C TRP A 47 5.63 -0.92 0.14
N ILE A 48 4.69 -0.02 -0.19
CA ILE A 48 4.93 1.42 -0.17
C ILE A 48 5.04 1.94 1.27
N GLU A 49 4.21 1.48 2.19
CA GLU A 49 4.32 1.82 3.63
C GLU A 49 5.72 1.48 4.16
N VAL A 50 6.19 0.26 3.89
CA VAL A 50 7.54 -0.18 4.29
C VAL A 50 8.61 0.67 3.61
N ALA A 51 8.43 1.03 2.34
CA ALA A 51 9.36 1.91 1.63
C ALA A 51 9.46 3.30 2.29
N ILE A 52 8.33 3.90 2.66
CA ILE A 52 8.28 5.19 3.37
C ILE A 52 8.96 5.08 4.74
N ASP A 53 8.62 4.05 5.53
CA ASP A 53 9.20 3.84 6.87
C ASP A 53 10.71 3.63 6.83
N GLN A 54 11.23 3.05 5.75
CA GLN A 54 12.66 2.83 5.53
C GLN A 54 13.36 4.01 4.82
N GLY A 55 12.62 5.07 4.46
CA GLY A 55 13.15 6.20 3.70
C GLY A 55 13.63 5.83 2.30
N MET A 56 13.06 4.77 1.71
CA MET A 56 13.34 4.35 0.33
C MET A 56 12.55 5.20 -0.66
N GLU A 57 13.15 5.43 -1.83
CA GLU A 57 12.45 6.07 -2.93
C GLU A 57 11.40 5.12 -3.52
N ILE A 58 10.17 5.59 -3.67
CA ILE A 58 9.09 4.82 -4.30
C ILE A 58 9.24 4.95 -5.82
N PRO A 59 9.47 3.84 -6.55
CA PRO A 59 9.62 3.88 -8.00
C PRO A 59 8.35 4.42 -8.67
N ALA A 60 8.49 5.34 -9.63
CA ALA A 60 7.34 5.80 -10.39
C ALA A 60 6.77 4.66 -11.27
N PRO A 61 5.43 4.57 -11.42
CA PRO A 61 4.82 3.56 -12.25
C PRO A 61 5.23 3.73 -13.72
N SER A 62 5.59 2.63 -14.35
CA SER A 62 5.84 2.52 -15.77
C SER A 62 4.57 2.15 -16.54
N THR A 63 4.73 1.79 -17.82
CA THR A 63 3.61 1.36 -18.67
C THR A 63 3.64 -0.16 -18.82
N VAL A 64 2.49 -0.81 -19.02
CA VAL A 64 2.44 -2.26 -19.32
C VAL A 64 3.34 -2.63 -20.51
N ALA A 65 3.43 -1.78 -21.53
CA ALA A 65 4.28 -2.02 -22.71
C ALA A 65 5.78 -2.15 -22.38
N ARG A 66 6.23 -1.60 -21.24
CA ARG A 66 7.59 -1.77 -20.72
C ARG A 66 7.90 -3.25 -20.43
N TRP A 67 6.92 -3.97 -19.89
CA TRP A 67 7.06 -5.31 -19.31
C TRP A 67 6.44 -6.40 -20.17
N ALA A 68 5.46 -6.07 -21.02
CA ALA A 68 4.70 -7.03 -21.81
C ALA A 68 5.54 -7.84 -22.82
N ASN A 69 6.76 -7.42 -23.13
CA ASN A 69 7.68 -8.12 -24.03
C ASN A 69 8.84 -8.81 -23.31
N GLU A 70 8.86 -8.79 -21.97
CA GLU A 70 9.88 -9.52 -21.19
C GLU A 70 9.51 -11.00 -21.14
N ASP A 71 10.49 -11.88 -21.33
CA ASP A 71 10.28 -13.33 -21.37
C ASP A 71 9.74 -13.87 -20.03
N ASP A 72 10.06 -13.22 -18.91
CA ASP A 72 9.61 -13.58 -17.56
C ASP A 72 8.08 -13.53 -17.40
N TYR A 73 7.38 -12.78 -18.25
CA TYR A 73 5.92 -12.61 -18.21
C TYR A 73 5.23 -13.21 -19.44
N ALA A 74 5.90 -14.10 -20.17
CA ALA A 74 5.34 -14.73 -21.35
C ALA A 74 4.06 -15.52 -21.00
N GLY A 75 2.95 -15.17 -21.66
CA GLY A 75 1.64 -15.80 -21.43
C GLY A 75 0.86 -15.26 -20.22
N TRP A 76 1.41 -14.29 -19.49
CA TRP A 76 0.74 -13.67 -18.35
C TRP A 76 -0.21 -12.55 -18.83
N THR A 77 -1.21 -12.26 -17.99
CA THR A 77 -2.16 -11.17 -18.26
C THR A 77 -1.73 -9.90 -17.54
N PHE A 78 -1.79 -8.76 -18.22
CA PHE A 78 -1.44 -7.48 -17.62
C PHE A 78 -2.67 -6.67 -17.20
N GLY A 79 -2.56 -6.02 -16.06
CA GLY A 79 -3.57 -5.12 -15.51
C GLY A 79 -2.94 -3.88 -14.87
N PHE A 80 -3.75 -3.13 -14.13
CA PHE A 80 -3.27 -2.01 -13.33
C PHE A 80 -3.98 -1.99 -11.98
N VAL A 81 -3.22 -1.67 -10.93
CA VAL A 81 -3.77 -1.29 -9.63
C VAL A 81 -3.63 0.22 -9.46
N LYS A 82 -4.73 0.86 -9.06
CA LYS A 82 -4.75 2.30 -8.79
C LYS A 82 -4.34 2.53 -7.34
N VAL A 83 -3.27 3.29 -7.14
CA VAL A 83 -2.83 3.74 -5.81
C VAL A 83 -3.08 5.24 -5.70
N ASP A 84 -3.68 5.71 -4.62
CA ASP A 84 -3.85 7.14 -4.38
C ASP A 84 -2.51 7.77 -3.93
N PRO A 85 -1.92 8.72 -4.68
CA PRO A 85 -0.71 9.39 -4.23
C PRO A 85 -0.88 10.12 -2.90
N ALA A 86 -2.11 10.57 -2.58
CA ALA A 86 -2.38 11.25 -1.32
C ALA A 86 -2.23 10.33 -0.10
N ALA A 87 -2.41 9.01 -0.28
CA ALA A 87 -2.14 8.03 0.77
C ALA A 87 -0.63 7.83 1.02
N LEU A 88 0.23 8.37 0.15
CA LEU A 88 1.68 8.19 0.16
C LEU A 88 2.46 9.50 0.45
N ASP A 89 1.75 10.61 0.65
CA ASP A 89 2.37 11.92 0.90
C ASP A 89 2.78 12.00 2.38
N ASP A 90 4.09 11.98 2.64
CA ASP A 90 4.68 12.05 3.99
C ASP A 90 4.84 13.49 4.50
N ARG A 91 4.49 14.49 3.67
CA ARG A 91 4.62 15.89 4.06
C ARG A 91 3.64 16.20 5.19
N ILE A 92 4.16 16.84 6.23
CA ILE A 92 3.35 17.28 7.36
C ILE A 92 2.32 18.31 6.89
N GLU A 93 1.06 17.90 6.83
CA GLU A 93 -0.07 18.81 6.67
C GLU A 93 -0.60 19.27 8.04
N ARG A 94 -0.57 20.59 8.29
CA ARG A 94 -1.09 21.17 9.54
C ARG A 94 -2.61 21.35 9.45
N VAL A 95 -3.34 20.50 10.17
CA VAL A 95 -4.81 20.56 10.24
C VAL A 95 -5.30 21.25 11.51
N ASN A 96 -6.37 22.05 11.38
CA ASN A 96 -7.10 22.61 12.52
C ASN A 96 -8.38 21.79 12.75
N ILE A 97 -8.55 21.24 13.96
CA ILE A 97 -9.71 20.40 14.31
C ILE A 97 -10.44 20.93 15.55
N SER A 98 -11.76 20.73 15.58
CA SER A 98 -12.61 21.00 16.74
C SER A 98 -13.01 19.69 17.40
N ILE A 99 -12.65 19.48 18.66
CA ILE A 99 -13.02 18.27 19.42
C ILE A 99 -13.53 18.64 20.83
N PRO A 100 -14.47 17.87 21.41
CA PRO A 100 -14.96 18.13 22.76
C PRO A 100 -13.83 18.09 23.80
N ARG A 101 -13.87 18.98 24.81
CA ARG A 101 -12.83 19.08 25.85
C ARG A 101 -12.52 17.73 26.55
N ARG A 102 -13.55 16.89 26.78
CA ARG A 102 -13.36 15.55 27.37
C ARG A 102 -12.52 14.62 26.50
N VAL A 103 -12.61 14.75 25.18
CA VAL A 103 -11.86 13.93 24.21
C VAL A 103 -10.43 14.41 24.16
N LEU A 104 -10.20 15.72 24.10
CA LEU A 104 -8.86 16.31 24.16
C LEU A 104 -8.12 15.89 25.44
N HIS A 105 -8.81 15.89 26.59
CA HIS A 105 -8.20 15.47 27.85
C HIS A 105 -7.75 14.00 27.82
N ARG A 106 -8.59 13.09 27.32
CA ARG A 106 -8.22 11.67 27.18
C ARG A 106 -7.10 11.46 26.16
N LEU A 107 -7.08 12.24 25.08
CA LEU A 107 -6.01 12.20 24.10
C LEU A 107 -4.67 12.60 24.75
N ASP A 108 -4.66 13.67 25.54
CA ASP A 108 -3.46 14.14 26.24
C ASP A 108 -2.90 13.10 27.20
N GLU A 109 -3.77 12.47 27.99
CA GLU A 109 -3.38 11.41 28.92
C GLU A 109 -2.75 10.22 28.21
N ARG A 110 -3.37 9.75 27.11
CA ARG A 110 -2.88 8.60 26.34
C ARG A 110 -1.60 8.90 25.58
N ALA A 111 -1.51 10.07 24.94
CA ALA A 111 -0.31 10.50 24.24
C ALA A 111 0.87 10.61 25.22
N ARG A 112 0.66 11.22 26.39
CA ARG A 112 1.70 11.31 27.43
C ARG A 112 2.11 9.94 27.95
N ALA A 113 1.16 9.04 28.20
CA ALA A 113 1.46 7.68 28.66
C ALA A 113 2.28 6.88 27.64
N ALA A 114 2.10 7.15 26.35
CA ALA A 114 2.88 6.55 25.26
C ALA A 114 4.21 7.29 24.97
N GLY A 115 4.49 8.43 25.61
CA GLY A 115 5.68 9.24 25.34
C GLY A 115 5.62 10.02 24.02
N GLU A 116 4.42 10.24 23.48
CA GLU A 116 4.20 10.82 22.15
C GLU A 116 3.57 12.23 22.22
N SER A 117 3.66 12.97 21.12
CA SER A 117 2.84 14.17 20.92
C SER A 117 1.40 13.79 20.58
N ARG A 118 0.44 14.72 20.73
CA ARG A 118 -0.96 14.50 20.31
C ARG A 118 -1.06 14.03 18.86
N SER A 119 -0.33 14.72 17.98
CA SER A 119 -0.30 14.45 16.54
C SER A 119 0.30 13.07 16.25
N GLY A 120 1.43 12.74 16.90
CA GLY A 120 2.08 11.43 16.76
C GLY A 120 1.16 10.29 17.22
N TYR A 121 0.51 10.46 18.37
CA TYR A 121 -0.42 9.48 18.91
C TYR A 121 -1.64 9.25 18.00
N ILE A 122 -2.19 10.32 17.41
CA ILE A 122 -3.28 10.20 16.42
C ILE A 122 -2.78 9.47 15.16
N ALA A 123 -1.63 9.85 14.62
CA ALA A 123 -1.08 9.24 13.41
C ALA A 123 -0.83 7.73 13.61
N ARG A 124 -0.20 7.35 14.72
CA ARG A 124 0.03 5.94 15.05
C ARG A 124 -1.27 5.14 15.20
N MET A 125 -2.30 5.72 15.82
CA MET A 125 -3.60 5.05 15.91
C MET A 125 -4.27 4.87 14.54
N ALA A 126 -4.08 5.81 13.61
CA ALA A 126 -4.62 5.70 12.27
C ALA A 126 -3.92 4.62 11.44
N LEU A 127 -2.59 4.52 11.55
CA LEU A 127 -1.78 3.52 10.85
C LEU A 127 -1.90 2.10 11.45
N GLY A 128 -2.14 2.00 12.77
CA GLY A 128 -2.25 0.71 13.47
C GLY A 128 -3.68 0.18 13.65
N ALA A 129 -4.69 0.83 13.05
CA ALA A 129 -6.07 0.37 13.07
C ALA A 129 -6.34 -0.54 11.86
N SER A 130 -5.78 -1.76 11.90
CA SER A 130 -6.11 -2.87 10.99
C SER A 130 -7.18 -3.75 11.61
#